data_AF-A0A834GPE9-F1
#
_entry.id   AF-A0A834GPE9-F1
#
_cell.length_a   1.000
_cell.length_b   1.000
_cell.length_c   1.000
_cell.angle_alpha   90.00
_cell.angle_beta   90.00
_cell.angle_gamma   90.00
#
_symmetry.space_group_name_H-M   'P 1'
#
loop_
_entity.id
_entity.type
_entity.pdbx_description
1 polymer ?
#
loop_
_entity_poly.entity_id
_entity_poly.type
_entity_poly.pdbx_seq_one_letter_code
_entity_poly.pdbx_strand_id
1 'polypeptide(L)'
;MSTVLPKSVAVIGAGAAGLVAARELRREGHEVVVFERGNKVGGTWVYNPTTESDPLGIDPARTVVHSSLYASLRTNLPREVMGFREYPFVAKNGAHRDPRRFPGHEEVLEYLNDYTTEFGLGLETWPGLQIHSHNYRVPEPFRDQVVILIGSSASAVDISRDIAGVAKEVHIASRSVTDGTMGKLPGHDNMWLHSMIESALGDGTVVFRDGSAIRADVILHCTGYKYHFAFLDVNDTVTVDDNRVGPLYKQVFPPLLAPLLSFVGLPWKVAPFPICELQSKWIAGVLSGRVSLPSSDEMMADVEAFYRTLDASGIPKHYTHNIDDSQFEYNDWLATECGCPPSEEWRKQIYSETSKNRKERPETYRDEWDDELLVAQAHEDFVNCSSEGNGNLSQ
;
A
#
# COMPACT_ATOMS: atom_id res chain seq x y z
N MET A 1 -7.27 -24.19 20.85
CA MET A 1 -6.98 -22.98 20.04
C MET A 1 -5.61 -23.21 19.42
N SER A 2 -5.53 -23.37 18.10
CA SER A 2 -4.25 -23.43 17.41
C SER A 2 -3.60 -22.06 17.57
N THR A 3 -2.45 -22.00 18.24
CA THR A 3 -1.66 -20.78 18.35
C THR A 3 -1.08 -20.47 16.96
N VAL A 4 -1.73 -19.56 16.25
CA VAL A 4 -1.22 -19.01 14.99
C VAL A 4 0.04 -18.23 15.31
N LEU A 5 1.14 -18.57 14.66
CA LEU A 5 2.39 -17.84 14.80
C LEU A 5 2.34 -16.57 13.93
N PRO A 6 2.58 -15.37 14.51
CA PRO A 6 2.74 -14.14 13.75
C PRO A 6 3.73 -14.33 12.59
N LYS A 7 3.37 -13.81 11.41
CA LYS A 7 4.25 -13.75 10.24
C LYS A 7 4.81 -12.34 10.12
N SER A 8 6.05 -12.22 9.67
CA SER A 8 6.60 -10.93 9.21
C SER A 8 6.25 -10.73 7.74
N VAL A 9 5.47 -9.70 7.44
CA VAL A 9 4.90 -9.44 6.10
C VAL A 9 5.35 -8.07 5.62
N ALA A 10 5.88 -8.02 4.40
CA ALA A 10 6.22 -6.78 3.72
C ALA A 10 5.06 -6.35 2.82
N VAL A 11 4.61 -5.10 2.94
CA VAL A 11 3.66 -4.46 2.03
C VAL A 11 4.41 -3.44 1.18
N ILE A 12 4.31 -3.54 -0.14
CA ILE A 12 5.02 -2.65 -1.07
C ILE A 12 4.00 -1.66 -1.66
N GLY A 13 4.14 -0.39 -1.26
CA GLY A 13 3.23 0.71 -1.55
C GLY A 13 2.33 1.07 -0.36
N ALA A 14 2.16 2.35 -0.09
CA ALA A 14 1.25 2.93 0.90
C ALA A 14 0.15 3.78 0.23
N GLY A 15 -0.28 3.38 -0.97
CA GLY A 15 -1.56 3.80 -1.54
C GLY A 15 -2.75 3.09 -0.86
N ALA A 16 -3.97 3.35 -1.31
CA ALA A 16 -5.18 2.78 -0.70
C ALA A 16 -5.11 1.25 -0.49
N ALA A 17 -4.63 0.50 -1.49
CA ALA A 17 -4.45 -0.95 -1.42
C ALA A 17 -3.46 -1.38 -0.32
N GLY A 18 -2.31 -0.73 -0.25
CA GLY A 18 -1.28 -1.04 0.74
C GLY A 18 -1.67 -0.65 2.17
N LEU A 19 -2.38 0.47 2.33
CA LEU A 19 -2.90 0.90 3.63
C LEU A 19 -3.89 -0.12 4.20
N VAL A 20 -4.89 -0.54 3.41
CA VAL A 20 -5.83 -1.56 3.89
C VAL A 20 -5.16 -2.93 4.07
N ALA A 21 -4.21 -3.30 3.21
CA ALA A 21 -3.42 -4.52 3.41
C ALA A 21 -2.70 -4.51 4.76
N ALA A 22 -2.03 -3.40 5.10
CA ALA A 22 -1.35 -3.27 6.38
C ALA A 22 -2.31 -3.36 7.57
N ARG A 23 -3.50 -2.75 7.47
CA ARG A 23 -4.54 -2.85 8.50
C ARG A 23 -4.98 -4.29 8.74
N GLU A 24 -5.38 -4.99 7.68
CA GLU A 24 -5.97 -6.32 7.82
C GLU A 24 -4.92 -7.35 8.27
N LEU A 25 -3.67 -7.23 7.78
CA LEU A 25 -2.56 -8.06 8.24
C LEU A 25 -2.27 -7.85 9.74
N ARG A 26 -2.22 -6.58 10.21
CA ARG A 26 -2.03 -6.27 11.64
C ARG A 26 -3.19 -6.77 12.48
N ARG A 27 -4.43 -6.64 11.99
CA ARG A 27 -5.65 -7.12 12.66
C ARG A 27 -5.62 -8.64 12.89
N GLU A 28 -5.00 -9.40 11.98
CA GLU A 28 -4.78 -10.85 12.13
C GLU A 28 -3.50 -11.22 12.90
N GLY A 29 -2.87 -10.24 13.58
CA GLY A 29 -1.73 -10.48 14.45
C GLY A 29 -0.41 -10.70 13.70
N HIS A 30 -0.27 -10.18 12.48
CA HIS A 30 1.00 -10.21 11.75
C HIS A 30 1.85 -8.97 12.02
N GLU A 31 3.17 -9.15 11.96
CA GLU A 31 4.16 -8.08 12.01
C GLU A 31 4.30 -7.50 10.61
N VAL A 32 3.98 -6.21 10.43
CA VAL A 32 3.87 -5.61 9.09
C VAL A 32 4.84 -4.44 8.92
N VAL A 33 5.64 -4.50 7.86
CA VAL A 33 6.48 -3.39 7.39
C VAL A 33 5.96 -2.90 6.05
N VAL A 34 5.64 -1.61 5.95
CA VAL A 34 5.16 -0.99 4.71
C VAL A 34 6.29 -0.18 4.09
N PHE A 35 6.57 -0.42 2.80
CA PHE A 35 7.57 0.32 2.02
C PHE A 35 6.86 1.24 1.03
N GLU A 36 7.03 2.55 1.17
CA GLU A 36 6.50 3.55 0.23
C GLU A 36 7.65 4.29 -0.47
N ARG A 37 7.50 4.54 -1.77
CA ARG A 37 8.49 5.27 -2.57
C ARG A 37 8.41 6.77 -2.35
N GLY A 38 7.20 7.29 -2.16
CA GLY A 38 6.91 8.68 -1.83
C GLY A 38 7.19 9.04 -0.37
N ASN A 39 7.04 10.31 -0.05
CA ASN A 39 7.16 10.84 1.31
C ASN A 39 5.80 11.01 2.02
N LYS A 40 4.72 10.57 1.39
CA LYS A 40 3.34 10.63 1.90
C LYS A 40 2.62 9.33 1.56
N VAL A 41 1.66 8.96 2.40
CA VAL A 41 0.67 7.92 2.08
C VAL A 41 -0.33 8.44 1.05
N GLY A 42 -1.02 7.53 0.37
CA GLY A 42 -2.10 7.84 -0.58
C GLY A 42 -1.81 7.41 -2.03
N GLY A 43 -0.55 7.16 -2.39
CA GLY A 43 -0.16 6.68 -3.72
C GLY A 43 -0.64 7.62 -4.82
N THR A 44 -1.44 7.13 -5.76
CA THR A 44 -2.06 7.93 -6.83
C THR A 44 -2.74 9.19 -6.32
N TRP A 45 -3.38 9.14 -5.14
CA TRP A 45 -4.16 10.26 -4.59
C TRP A 45 -3.31 11.44 -4.08
N VAL A 46 -1.98 11.31 -4.08
CA VAL A 46 -1.08 12.42 -3.82
C VAL A 46 -0.84 13.20 -5.12
N TYR A 47 -1.57 14.29 -5.33
CA TYR A 47 -1.41 15.14 -6.51
C TYR A 47 0.03 15.66 -6.65
N ASN A 48 0.56 15.60 -7.87
CA ASN A 48 1.85 16.16 -8.23
C ASN A 48 1.70 17.00 -9.51
N PRO A 49 2.02 18.30 -9.50
CA PRO A 49 1.95 19.14 -10.70
C PRO A 49 3.08 18.85 -11.70
N THR A 50 4.10 18.09 -11.31
CA THR A 50 5.23 17.71 -12.17
C THR A 50 4.81 16.60 -13.14
N THR A 51 5.27 16.69 -14.38
CA THR A 51 5.11 15.64 -15.40
C THR A 51 6.42 14.89 -15.63
N GLU A 52 6.35 13.71 -16.25
CA GLU A 52 7.54 12.98 -16.68
C GLU A 52 8.37 13.80 -17.68
N SER A 53 9.68 13.52 -17.74
CA SER A 53 10.60 14.19 -18.68
C SER A 53 10.35 13.80 -20.13
N ASP A 54 9.74 12.62 -20.36
CA ASP A 54 9.25 12.17 -21.65
C ASP A 54 7.71 12.27 -21.67
N PRO A 55 7.12 13.15 -22.49
CA PRO A 55 5.66 13.29 -22.60
C PRO A 55 4.92 12.01 -23.04
N LEU A 56 5.60 11.06 -23.67
CA LEU A 56 5.01 9.80 -24.14
C LEU A 56 5.22 8.64 -23.15
N GLY A 57 6.09 8.81 -22.15
CA GLY A 57 6.39 7.77 -21.16
C GLY A 57 7.11 6.53 -21.72
N ILE A 58 7.73 6.64 -22.90
CA ILE A 58 8.37 5.52 -23.62
C ILE A 58 9.83 5.36 -23.16
N ASP A 59 10.53 6.46 -22.90
CA ASP A 59 11.94 6.42 -22.49
C ASP A 59 12.10 5.73 -21.12
N PRO A 60 12.86 4.62 -21.02
CA PRO A 60 13.11 3.95 -19.75
C PRO A 60 13.97 4.77 -18.77
N ALA A 61 14.72 5.77 -19.25
CA ALA A 61 15.55 6.65 -18.43
C ALA A 61 14.79 7.91 -17.92
N ARG A 62 13.51 8.04 -18.25
CA ARG A 62 12.71 9.21 -17.86
C ARG A 62 12.54 9.34 -16.36
N THR A 63 12.27 10.56 -15.91
CA THR A 63 11.79 10.79 -14.55
C THR A 63 10.39 10.21 -14.40
N VAL A 64 10.20 9.26 -13.47
CA VAL A 64 8.91 8.58 -13.26
C VAL A 64 8.10 9.29 -12.19
N VAL A 65 6.96 9.86 -12.59
CA VAL A 65 5.97 10.44 -11.67
C VAL A 65 4.91 9.39 -11.36
N HIS A 66 4.63 9.13 -10.08
CA HIS A 66 3.69 8.06 -9.69
C HIS A 66 2.22 8.45 -9.91
N SER A 67 1.85 9.67 -9.51
CA SER A 67 0.47 10.14 -9.62
C SER A 67 0.13 10.49 -11.06
N SER A 68 -1.04 10.06 -11.51
CA SER A 68 -1.63 10.42 -12.80
C SER A 68 -2.82 11.38 -12.64
N LEU A 69 -2.95 12.02 -11.47
CA LEU A 69 -4.02 12.98 -11.21
C LEU A 69 -3.76 14.29 -11.95
N TYR A 70 -4.83 14.89 -12.47
CA TYR A 70 -4.85 16.27 -12.94
C TYR A 70 -5.57 17.15 -11.90
N ALA A 71 -5.22 18.45 -11.87
CA ALA A 71 -5.60 19.36 -10.79
C ALA A 71 -7.12 19.42 -10.53
N SER A 72 -7.93 19.35 -11.58
CA SER A 72 -9.39 19.44 -11.50
C SER A 72 -10.10 18.09 -11.30
N LEU A 73 -9.37 16.99 -11.11
CA LEU A 73 -9.96 15.66 -11.01
C LEU A 73 -10.95 15.61 -9.84
N ARG A 74 -12.20 15.28 -10.17
CA ARG A 74 -13.22 14.81 -9.22
C ARG A 74 -13.37 13.31 -9.38
N THR A 75 -13.81 12.65 -8.31
CA THR A 75 -14.12 11.22 -8.35
C THR A 75 -15.10 10.92 -9.48
N ASN A 76 -14.98 9.74 -10.07
CA ASN A 76 -15.88 9.25 -11.11
C ASN A 76 -16.93 8.27 -10.57
N LEU A 77 -16.87 7.98 -9.27
CA LEU A 77 -17.81 7.23 -8.45
C LEU A 77 -18.22 8.11 -7.26
N PRO A 78 -19.44 7.95 -6.75
CA PRO A 78 -19.87 8.69 -5.57
C PRO A 78 -19.16 8.13 -4.33
N ARG A 79 -18.93 8.99 -3.33
CA ARG A 79 -18.15 8.64 -2.14
C ARG A 79 -18.71 7.44 -1.37
N GLU A 80 -20.04 7.25 -1.37
CA GLU A 80 -20.68 6.12 -0.69
C GLU A 80 -20.23 4.77 -1.27
N VAL A 81 -20.03 4.71 -2.60
CA VAL A 81 -19.53 3.52 -3.29
C VAL A 81 -18.04 3.33 -3.08
N MET A 82 -17.28 4.42 -3.01
CA MET A 82 -15.83 4.38 -2.93
C MET A 82 -15.29 3.94 -1.57
N GLY A 83 -15.91 4.33 -0.45
CA GLY A 83 -15.34 4.10 0.87
C GLY A 83 -15.08 2.62 1.18
N PHE A 84 -14.03 2.33 1.95
CA PHE A 84 -13.84 1.04 2.62
C PHE A 84 -15.10 0.67 3.40
N ARG A 85 -15.41 -0.62 3.44
CA ARG A 85 -16.63 -1.17 4.05
C ARG A 85 -16.67 -0.91 5.54
N GLU A 86 -15.54 -1.06 6.22
CA GLU A 86 -15.42 -0.79 7.65
C GLU A 86 -14.92 0.64 7.97
N TYR A 87 -14.84 1.53 6.98
CA TYR A 87 -14.53 2.94 7.20
C TYR A 87 -15.27 3.82 6.17
N PRO A 88 -16.55 4.14 6.41
CA PRO A 88 -17.38 4.87 5.45
C PRO A 88 -16.78 6.21 5.00
N PHE A 89 -16.86 6.50 3.70
CA PHE A 89 -16.39 7.77 3.16
C PHE A 89 -17.49 8.84 3.21
N VAL A 90 -17.73 9.34 4.42
CA VAL A 90 -18.72 10.39 4.70
C VAL A 90 -18.11 11.79 4.58
N ALA A 91 -18.95 12.78 4.26
CA ALA A 91 -18.55 14.18 4.29
C ALA A 91 -18.17 14.59 5.72
N LYS A 92 -17.00 15.23 5.87
CA LYS A 92 -16.57 15.83 7.14
C LYS A 92 -16.59 17.35 7.04
N ASN A 93 -16.86 18.01 8.16
CA ASN A 93 -16.76 19.46 8.26
C ASN A 93 -15.29 19.86 8.37
N GLY A 94 -14.88 20.90 7.64
CA GLY A 94 -13.54 21.47 7.75
C GLY A 94 -13.25 22.44 6.61
N ALA A 95 -12.33 23.39 6.85
CA ALA A 95 -12.01 24.44 5.88
C ALA A 95 -11.44 23.90 4.55
N HIS A 96 -10.83 22.72 4.58
CA HIS A 96 -10.22 22.05 3.42
C HIS A 96 -10.97 20.79 2.99
N ARG A 97 -12.17 20.53 3.54
CA ARG A 97 -12.96 19.35 3.21
C ARG A 97 -13.92 19.64 2.06
N ASP A 98 -14.09 18.66 1.19
CA ASP A 98 -15.04 18.70 0.09
C ASP A 98 -16.31 17.89 0.42
N PRO A 99 -17.44 18.55 0.71
CA PRO A 99 -18.66 17.86 1.10
C PRO A 99 -19.40 17.23 -0.10
N ARG A 100 -18.99 17.51 -1.35
CA ARG A 100 -19.68 16.99 -2.54
C ARG A 100 -19.71 15.46 -2.55
N ARG A 101 -20.78 14.89 -3.11
CA ARG A 101 -20.93 13.44 -3.31
C ARG A 101 -19.86 12.87 -4.25
N PHE A 102 -19.48 13.64 -5.27
CA PHE A 102 -18.34 13.40 -6.14
C PHE A 102 -17.24 14.43 -5.86
N PRO A 103 -16.44 14.23 -4.79
CA PRO A 103 -15.48 15.23 -4.35
C PRO A 103 -14.24 15.29 -5.26
N GLY A 104 -13.41 16.31 -5.05
CA GLY A 104 -12.08 16.42 -5.63
C GLY A 104 -11.11 15.36 -5.11
N HIS A 105 -10.00 15.15 -5.83
CA HIS A 105 -8.95 14.21 -5.43
C HIS A 105 -8.34 14.50 -4.05
N GLU A 106 -8.27 15.77 -3.66
CA GLU A 106 -7.74 16.20 -2.34
C GLU A 106 -8.54 15.59 -1.20
N GLU A 107 -9.87 15.53 -1.31
CA GLU A 107 -10.73 14.94 -0.28
C GLU A 107 -10.58 13.42 -0.18
N VAL A 108 -10.24 12.74 -1.28
CA VAL A 108 -9.92 11.31 -1.24
C VAL A 108 -8.59 11.09 -0.53
N LEU A 109 -7.61 11.96 -0.74
CA LEU A 109 -6.36 11.92 0.02
C LEU A 109 -6.60 12.17 1.51
N GLU A 110 -7.41 13.17 1.86
CA GLU A 110 -7.79 13.44 3.25
C GLU A 110 -8.54 12.26 3.89
N TYR A 111 -9.41 11.58 3.14
CA TYR A 111 -10.04 10.33 3.60
C TYR A 111 -9.02 9.22 3.89
N LEU A 112 -8.01 9.06 3.04
CA LEU A 112 -6.93 8.08 3.27
C LEU A 112 -6.04 8.49 4.47
N ASN A 113 -5.77 9.78 4.65
CA ASN A 113 -5.05 10.28 5.83
C ASN A 113 -5.84 10.03 7.13
N ASP A 114 -7.14 10.31 7.11
CA ASP A 114 -8.04 10.00 8.22
C ASP A 114 -8.01 8.50 8.54
N TYR A 115 -8.11 7.65 7.52
CA TYR A 115 -8.01 6.20 7.65
C TYR A 115 -6.68 5.77 8.27
N THR A 116 -5.56 6.36 7.84
CA THR A 116 -4.25 6.05 8.43
C THR A 116 -4.14 6.45 9.88
N THR A 117 -4.76 7.57 10.27
CA THR A 117 -4.78 8.05 11.65
C THR A 117 -5.64 7.15 12.52
N GLU A 118 -6.86 6.84 12.07
CA GLU A 118 -7.83 5.99 12.78
C GLU A 118 -7.24 4.63 13.14
N PHE A 119 -6.55 3.99 12.19
CA PHE A 119 -6.06 2.63 12.35
C PHE A 119 -4.57 2.55 12.72
N GLY A 120 -3.94 3.67 13.09
CA GLY A 120 -2.51 3.71 13.45
C GLY A 120 -1.58 3.18 12.34
N LEU A 121 -1.98 3.39 11.08
CA LEU A 121 -1.25 2.99 9.87
C LEU A 121 -0.44 4.15 9.30
N GLY A 122 -0.50 5.31 9.97
CA GLY A 122 0.39 6.40 9.68
C GLY A 122 1.80 5.84 9.60
N LEU A 123 2.53 6.26 8.57
CA LEU A 123 3.97 6.19 8.65
C LEU A 123 4.31 6.79 10.01
N GLU A 124 4.97 6.05 10.90
CA GLU A 124 5.87 6.71 11.83
C GLU A 124 6.90 7.39 10.92
N THR A 125 6.50 8.55 10.40
CA THR A 125 7.22 9.31 9.41
C THR A 125 8.31 9.90 10.23
N TRP A 126 9.37 9.14 10.40
CA TRP A 126 10.61 9.68 10.87
C TRP A 126 10.91 10.88 9.95
N PRO A 127 10.87 12.11 10.48
CA PRO A 127 10.72 13.34 9.69
C PRO A 127 11.97 13.72 8.90
N GLY A 128 13.08 13.01 9.11
CA GLY A 128 14.33 13.28 8.44
C GLY A 128 14.39 12.74 7.01
N LEU A 129 15.48 13.07 6.33
CA LEU A 129 15.72 12.68 4.95
C LEU A 129 16.11 11.20 4.85
N GLN A 130 15.42 10.43 4.02
CA GLN A 130 15.82 9.07 3.69
C GLN A 130 16.36 8.99 2.27
N ILE A 131 17.55 8.38 2.10
CA ILE A 131 18.19 8.21 0.79
C ILE A 131 18.86 6.84 0.69
N HIS A 132 18.97 6.29 -0.52
CA HIS A 132 19.76 5.09 -0.78
C HIS A 132 21.20 5.47 -1.17
N SER A 133 22.17 4.62 -0.83
CA SER A 133 23.59 4.77 -1.21
C SER A 133 23.81 4.96 -2.71
N HIS A 134 22.89 4.47 -3.55
CA HIS A 134 22.86 4.75 -4.99
C HIS A 134 22.81 6.23 -5.36
N ASN A 135 22.19 7.06 -4.52
CA ASN A 135 22.02 8.49 -4.76
C ASN A 135 23.04 9.34 -4.00
N TYR A 136 23.93 8.73 -3.20
CA TYR A 136 25.04 9.44 -2.57
C TYR A 136 26.02 9.94 -3.64
N ARG A 137 26.47 11.18 -3.54
CA ARG A 137 27.40 11.79 -4.51
C ARG A 137 28.60 12.44 -3.84
N VAL A 138 28.35 13.29 -2.85
CA VAL A 138 29.36 14.07 -2.14
C VAL A 138 28.91 14.31 -0.69
N PRO A 139 29.82 14.53 0.27
CA PRO A 139 29.48 14.63 1.69
C PRO A 139 28.87 15.98 2.09
N GLU A 140 29.11 17.08 1.34
CA GLU A 140 28.76 18.45 1.75
C GLU A 140 27.29 18.67 2.16
N PRO A 141 26.28 18.05 1.52
CA PRO A 141 24.89 18.16 1.95
C PRO A 141 24.64 17.67 3.38
N PHE A 142 25.48 16.79 3.91
CA PHE A 142 25.36 16.19 5.25
C PHE A 142 26.10 16.97 6.34
N ARG A 143 26.62 18.16 6.02
CA ARG A 143 27.37 19.00 6.97
C ARG A 143 26.54 19.31 8.20
N ASP A 144 27.15 19.12 9.38
CA ASP A 144 26.55 19.39 10.70
C ASP A 144 25.25 18.59 11.00
N GLN A 145 24.94 17.54 10.22
CA GLN A 145 23.78 16.66 10.43
C GLN A 145 24.14 15.40 11.21
N VAL A 146 23.14 14.78 11.86
CA VAL A 146 23.21 13.44 12.44
C VAL A 146 22.72 12.42 11.41
N VAL A 147 23.62 11.54 10.96
CA VAL A 147 23.37 10.60 9.84
C VAL A 147 23.45 9.15 10.32
N ILE A 148 22.41 8.36 10.02
CA ILE A 148 22.40 6.92 10.25
C ILE A 148 22.62 6.20 8.91
N LEU A 149 23.57 5.26 8.84
CA LEU A 149 23.78 4.39 7.69
C LEU A 149 23.29 2.98 8.00
N ILE A 150 22.44 2.41 7.14
CA ILE A 150 21.95 1.04 7.31
C ILE A 150 22.78 0.08 6.44
N GLY A 151 23.56 -0.78 7.07
CA GLY A 151 24.44 -1.76 6.42
C GLY A 151 25.88 -1.68 6.94
N SER A 152 26.66 -2.74 6.75
CA SER A 152 28.09 -2.79 7.16
C SER A 152 29.00 -3.42 6.10
N SER A 153 28.59 -3.37 4.84
CA SER A 153 29.42 -3.81 3.71
C SER A 153 30.17 -2.62 3.11
N ALA A 154 30.85 -2.80 1.98
CA ALA A 154 31.74 -1.82 1.35
C ALA A 154 31.14 -0.40 1.28
N SER A 155 29.96 -0.23 0.70
CA SER A 155 29.31 1.10 0.57
C SER A 155 29.07 1.77 1.92
N ALA A 156 28.62 1.03 2.94
CA ALA A 156 28.37 1.60 4.26
C ALA A 156 29.68 2.06 4.92
N VAL A 157 30.74 1.29 4.75
CA VAL A 157 32.06 1.56 5.34
C VAL A 157 32.72 2.78 4.67
N ASP A 158 32.64 2.90 3.36
CA ASP A 158 33.25 4.03 2.64
C ASP A 158 32.44 5.32 2.81
N ILE A 159 31.12 5.27 2.60
CA ILE A 159 30.25 6.44 2.69
C ILE A 159 30.21 6.99 4.13
N SER A 160 30.19 6.13 5.15
CA SER A 160 30.19 6.60 6.55
C SER A 160 31.44 7.40 6.90
N ARG A 161 32.62 6.99 6.40
CA ARG A 161 33.88 7.71 6.62
C ARG A 161 33.95 9.02 5.85
N ASP A 162 33.43 9.04 4.62
CA ASP A 162 33.38 10.24 3.79
C ASP A 162 32.45 11.30 4.42
N ILE A 163 31.24 10.89 4.81
CA ILE A 163 30.27 11.75 5.51
C ILE A 163 30.82 12.22 6.87
N ALA A 164 31.55 11.38 7.60
CA ALA A 164 32.13 11.75 8.90
C ALA A 164 33.10 12.94 8.82
N GLY A 165 33.64 13.28 7.65
CA GLY A 165 34.47 14.47 7.45
C GLY A 165 33.73 15.80 7.57
N VAL A 166 32.39 15.80 7.49
CA VAL A 166 31.56 17.02 7.56
C VAL A 166 30.35 16.92 8.48
N ALA A 167 29.86 15.71 8.76
CA ALA A 167 28.69 15.47 9.59
C ALA A 167 28.96 15.69 11.08
N LYS A 168 27.91 16.05 11.82
CA LYS A 168 27.98 16.19 13.28
C LYS A 168 28.20 14.84 13.95
N GLU A 169 27.39 13.85 13.59
CA GLU A 169 27.47 12.48 14.10
C GLU A 169 27.12 11.47 13.00
N VAL A 170 27.78 10.31 13.00
CA VAL A 170 27.55 9.22 12.06
C VAL A 170 27.33 7.91 12.81
N HIS A 171 26.21 7.25 12.54
CA HIS A 171 25.79 6.03 13.23
C HIS A 171 25.60 4.91 12.22
N ILE A 172 26.31 3.79 12.38
CA ILE A 172 26.20 2.65 11.47
C ILE A 172 25.33 1.59 12.14
N ALA A 173 24.21 1.25 11.51
CA ALA A 173 23.29 0.21 11.95
C ALA A 173 23.55 -1.07 11.16
N SER A 174 23.87 -2.17 11.84
CA SER A 174 24.14 -3.43 11.14
C SER A 174 23.56 -4.65 11.83
N ARG A 175 22.99 -5.53 11.00
CA ARG A 175 22.44 -6.84 11.38
C ARG A 175 23.50 -7.88 11.75
N SER A 176 24.77 -7.60 11.45
CA SER A 176 25.89 -8.57 11.57
C SER A 176 26.79 -8.29 12.78
N VAL A 177 26.44 -7.31 13.61
CA VAL A 177 27.22 -6.88 14.77
C VAL A 177 26.81 -7.71 15.98
N THR A 178 27.80 -8.26 16.71
CA THR A 178 27.58 -8.99 17.96
C THR A 178 27.67 -8.04 19.16
N ASP A 179 27.01 -8.39 20.27
CA ASP A 179 26.77 -7.51 21.43
C ASP A 179 28.00 -6.89 22.10
N GLY A 180 29.22 -7.33 21.76
CA GLY A 180 30.49 -6.80 22.29
C GLY A 180 31.24 -5.81 21.38
N THR A 181 30.71 -5.46 20.20
CA THR A 181 31.39 -4.58 19.22
C THR A 181 30.70 -3.24 19.00
N MET A 182 29.63 -2.97 19.73
CA MET A 182 28.85 -1.73 19.65
C MET A 182 29.51 -0.59 20.41
N GLY A 183 29.23 0.65 19.99
CA GLY A 183 29.78 1.86 20.59
C GLY A 183 30.65 2.67 19.62
N LYS A 184 31.45 3.58 20.18
CA LYS A 184 32.25 4.52 19.39
C LYS A 184 33.33 3.79 18.60
N LEU A 185 33.46 4.09 17.31
CA LEU A 185 34.44 3.45 16.45
C LEU A 185 35.86 3.96 16.74
N PRO A 186 36.86 3.07 16.91
CA PRO A 186 38.24 3.48 17.14
C PRO A 186 38.79 4.35 16.00
N GLY A 187 39.47 5.44 16.35
CA GLY A 187 40.08 6.36 15.39
C GLY A 187 39.14 7.41 14.79
N HIS A 188 37.88 7.46 15.23
CA HIS A 188 36.90 8.46 14.79
C HIS A 188 36.24 9.15 15.98
N ASP A 189 36.14 10.48 15.95
CA ASP A 189 35.56 11.26 17.05
C ASP A 189 34.03 11.35 17.01
N ASN A 190 33.42 11.09 15.85
CA ASN A 190 32.00 11.28 15.58
C ASN A 190 31.34 10.05 14.92
N MET A 191 31.88 8.85 15.09
CA MET A 191 31.32 7.62 14.50
C MET A 191 30.99 6.56 15.55
N TRP A 192 29.81 5.93 15.42
CA TRP A 192 29.33 4.86 16.31
C TRP A 192 28.78 3.67 15.52
N LEU A 193 28.91 2.48 16.09
CA LEU A 193 28.34 1.24 15.59
C LEU A 193 27.22 0.76 16.52
N HIS A 194 26.08 0.42 15.91
CA HIS A 194 24.86 -0.02 16.58
C HIS A 194 24.38 -1.35 16.02
N SER A 195 23.51 -2.00 16.78
CA SER A 195 22.67 -3.09 16.30
C SER A 195 21.69 -2.60 15.21
N MET A 196 20.82 -3.47 14.71
CA MET A 196 19.84 -3.04 13.72
C MET A 196 18.81 -2.09 14.34
N ILE A 197 18.28 -1.20 13.48
CA ILE A 197 17.15 -0.35 13.82
C ILE A 197 15.95 -1.25 14.15
N GLU A 198 15.30 -0.94 15.27
CA GLU A 198 14.05 -1.53 15.72
C GLU A 198 12.86 -0.72 15.21
N SER A 199 12.88 0.60 15.41
CA SER A 199 11.83 1.52 14.96
C SER A 199 12.38 2.93 14.69
N ALA A 200 11.64 3.72 13.93
CA ALA A 200 11.95 5.12 13.65
C ALA A 200 10.68 5.95 13.89
N LEU A 201 10.72 6.78 14.94
CA LEU A 201 9.58 7.47 15.50
C LEU A 201 9.32 8.81 14.81
N GLY A 202 8.07 9.26 14.83
CA GLY A 202 7.62 10.51 14.18
C GLY A 202 8.21 11.80 14.77
N ASP A 203 8.89 11.72 15.92
CA ASP A 203 9.60 12.86 16.49
C ASP A 203 11.00 13.04 15.91
N GLY A 204 11.55 12.11 15.11
CA GLY A 204 12.94 12.15 14.65
C GLY A 204 13.87 11.16 15.35
N THR A 205 13.37 10.41 16.33
CA THR A 205 14.15 9.42 17.07
C THR A 205 14.20 8.09 16.33
N VAL A 206 15.36 7.46 16.26
CA VAL A 206 15.57 6.09 15.76
C VAL A 206 16.02 5.22 16.92
N VAL A 207 15.29 4.14 17.17
CA VAL A 207 15.54 3.17 18.24
C VAL A 207 16.25 1.96 17.64
N PHE A 208 17.32 1.51 18.29
CA PHE A 208 18.10 0.34 17.91
C PHE A 208 17.80 -0.82 18.87
N ARG A 209 17.99 -2.06 18.41
CA ARG A 209 17.69 -3.27 19.21
C ARG A 209 18.56 -3.43 20.46
N ASP A 210 19.68 -2.74 20.53
CA ASP A 210 20.54 -2.64 21.71
C ASP A 210 19.96 -1.71 22.80
N GLY A 211 18.78 -1.13 22.55
CA GLY A 211 18.07 -0.23 23.45
C GLY A 211 18.54 1.21 23.37
N SER A 212 19.55 1.53 22.56
CA SER A 212 19.93 2.92 22.30
C SER A 212 18.91 3.61 21.39
N ALA A 213 18.80 4.93 21.55
CA ALA A 213 17.90 5.76 20.75
C ALA A 213 18.56 7.09 20.42
N ILE A 214 18.50 7.50 19.16
CA ILE A 214 19.20 8.68 18.65
C ILE A 214 18.25 9.50 17.79
N ARG A 215 18.22 10.81 17.99
CA ARG A 215 17.53 11.73 17.10
C ARG A 215 18.41 12.00 15.88
N ALA A 216 17.94 11.67 14.70
CA ALA A 216 18.70 11.79 13.47
C ALA A 216 18.03 12.75 12.47
N ASP A 217 18.83 13.27 11.54
CA ASP A 217 18.39 14.12 10.44
C ASP A 217 18.34 13.35 9.11
N VAL A 218 19.23 12.35 8.93
CA VAL A 218 19.30 11.52 7.71
C VAL A 218 19.38 10.02 8.02
N ILE A 219 18.64 9.19 7.27
CA ILE A 219 18.86 7.73 7.18
C ILE A 219 19.31 7.38 5.75
N LEU A 220 20.50 6.79 5.63
CA LEU A 220 21.15 6.44 4.38
C LEU A 220 21.25 4.91 4.24
N HIS A 221 20.44 4.35 3.35
CA HIS A 221 20.34 2.91 3.10
C HIS A 221 21.53 2.40 2.27
N CYS A 222 22.46 1.70 2.90
CA CYS A 222 23.62 1.03 2.27
C CYS A 222 23.38 -0.48 2.13
N THR A 223 22.17 -0.85 1.73
CA THR A 223 21.65 -2.24 1.77
C THR A 223 21.92 -3.04 0.48
N GLY A 224 22.74 -2.50 -0.43
CA GLY A 224 23.12 -3.14 -1.69
C GLY A 224 22.10 -2.92 -2.81
N TYR A 225 22.19 -3.73 -3.86
CA TYR A 225 21.32 -3.68 -5.04
C TYR A 225 20.75 -5.07 -5.33
N LYS A 226 19.54 -5.13 -5.93
CA LYS A 226 18.95 -6.36 -6.48
C LYS A 226 18.31 -6.08 -7.85
N TYR A 227 18.10 -7.14 -8.65
CA TYR A 227 17.62 -7.13 -10.04
C TYR A 227 16.08 -7.23 -10.18
N HIS A 228 15.59 -6.97 -11.40
CA HIS A 228 14.50 -6.04 -11.72
C HIS A 228 13.31 -6.66 -12.48
N PHE A 229 11.99 -6.36 -12.34
CA PHE A 229 11.04 -5.56 -11.50
C PHE A 229 11.55 -4.59 -10.40
N ALA A 230 12.69 -3.95 -10.62
CA ALA A 230 13.78 -3.72 -9.65
C ALA A 230 14.01 -4.76 -8.52
N PHE A 231 12.98 -5.36 -7.92
CA PHE A 231 13.05 -6.12 -6.69
C PHE A 231 12.42 -7.53 -6.76
N LEU A 232 11.55 -7.82 -7.73
CA LEU A 232 10.79 -9.09 -7.76
C LEU A 232 11.36 -10.07 -8.79
N ASP A 233 12.48 -10.72 -8.47
CA ASP A 233 13.01 -11.83 -9.27
C ASP A 233 12.36 -13.15 -8.83
N VAL A 234 11.37 -13.61 -9.59
CA VAL A 234 10.59 -14.83 -9.28
C VAL A 234 10.75 -15.92 -10.34
N ASN A 235 11.88 -15.98 -11.05
CA ASN A 235 12.21 -17.05 -12.00
C ASN A 235 11.06 -17.38 -12.99
N ASP A 236 10.47 -16.35 -13.62
CA ASP A 236 9.33 -16.46 -14.55
C ASP A 236 8.04 -17.07 -13.97
N THR A 237 7.95 -17.25 -12.64
CA THR A 237 6.75 -17.79 -11.98
C THR A 237 5.56 -16.82 -12.03
N VAL A 238 5.85 -15.51 -12.15
CA VAL A 238 4.86 -14.46 -12.42
C VAL A 238 5.38 -13.66 -13.60
N THR A 239 4.58 -13.59 -14.66
CA THR A 239 4.90 -12.86 -15.88
C THR A 239 3.85 -11.80 -16.15
N VAL A 240 4.22 -10.80 -16.94
CA VAL A 240 3.29 -9.83 -17.52
C VAL A 240 3.35 -9.98 -19.02
N ASP A 241 2.29 -10.50 -19.62
CA ASP A 241 2.16 -10.73 -21.07
C ASP A 241 0.86 -10.08 -21.58
N ASP A 242 0.98 -9.06 -22.43
CA ASP A 242 -0.16 -8.24 -22.91
C ASP A 242 -1.10 -7.82 -21.77
N ASN A 243 -0.54 -7.14 -20.74
CA ASN A 243 -1.25 -6.71 -19.52
C ASN A 243 -1.92 -7.83 -18.68
N ARG A 244 -1.69 -9.11 -18.99
CA ARG A 244 -2.03 -10.23 -18.11
C ARG A 244 -0.86 -10.46 -17.14
N VAL A 245 -1.08 -10.13 -15.86
CA VAL A 245 -0.22 -10.56 -14.75
C VAL A 245 -0.64 -11.98 -14.37
N GLY A 246 0.26 -12.95 -14.46
CA GLY A 246 -0.13 -14.33 -14.20
C GLY A 246 0.98 -15.36 -14.22
N PRO A 247 0.62 -16.61 -13.87
CA PRO A 247 -0.72 -17.06 -13.43
C PRO A 247 -1.08 -16.59 -12.02
N LEU A 248 -2.33 -16.14 -11.80
CA LEU A 248 -2.84 -15.69 -10.49
C LEU A 248 -4.19 -16.32 -10.15
N TYR A 249 -4.21 -17.18 -9.14
CA TYR A 249 -5.42 -17.69 -8.52
C TYR A 249 -6.24 -16.53 -7.94
N LYS A 250 -7.48 -16.42 -8.43
CA LYS A 250 -8.45 -15.39 -8.03
C LYS A 250 -7.88 -13.97 -8.06
N GLN A 251 -7.03 -13.68 -9.06
CA GLN A 251 -6.41 -12.36 -9.27
C GLN A 251 -5.42 -11.92 -8.17
N VAL A 252 -5.06 -12.82 -7.23
CA VAL A 252 -4.29 -12.47 -6.01
C VAL A 252 -3.04 -13.32 -5.86
N PHE A 253 -3.16 -14.66 -5.91
CA PHE A 253 -2.08 -15.56 -5.51
C PHE A 253 -1.42 -16.26 -6.70
N PRO A 254 -0.11 -16.14 -6.91
CA PRO A 254 0.60 -17.03 -7.82
C PRO A 254 0.58 -18.47 -7.26
N PRO A 255 0.03 -19.48 -7.96
CA PRO A 255 -0.16 -20.81 -7.39
C PRO A 255 1.11 -21.43 -6.79
N LEU A 256 2.26 -21.27 -7.46
CA LEU A 256 3.56 -21.81 -7.04
C LEU A 256 4.22 -21.05 -5.88
N LEU A 257 3.78 -19.83 -5.58
CA LEU A 257 4.35 -18.99 -4.53
C LEU A 257 3.35 -18.71 -3.40
N ALA A 258 2.12 -19.21 -3.49
CA ALA A 258 1.11 -18.96 -2.49
C ALA A 258 1.44 -19.72 -1.18
N PRO A 259 1.20 -19.11 0.00
CA PRO A 259 0.75 -17.73 0.23
C PRO A 259 1.90 -16.71 0.41
N LEU A 260 3.15 -17.07 0.07
CA LEU A 260 4.33 -16.23 0.29
C LEU A 260 4.35 -14.95 -0.55
N LEU A 261 3.68 -14.95 -1.71
CA LEU A 261 3.49 -13.78 -2.55
C LEU A 261 2.00 -13.62 -2.87
N SER A 262 1.49 -12.39 -2.80
CA SER A 262 0.13 -12.03 -3.18
C SER A 262 0.09 -10.61 -3.74
N PHE A 263 -0.95 -10.33 -4.53
CA PHE A 263 -1.19 -9.03 -5.15
C PHE A 263 -2.54 -8.47 -4.70
N VAL A 264 -2.57 -7.17 -4.39
CA VAL A 264 -3.80 -6.44 -4.01
C VAL A 264 -4.05 -5.34 -5.02
N GLY A 265 -5.28 -5.25 -5.52
CA GLY A 265 -5.73 -4.16 -6.39
C GLY A 265 -5.38 -4.28 -7.88
N LEU A 266 -5.09 -5.49 -8.39
CA LEU A 266 -4.90 -5.72 -9.83
C LEU A 266 -6.17 -5.56 -10.69
N PRO A 267 -7.37 -5.99 -10.23
CA PRO A 267 -8.56 -5.85 -11.05
C PRO A 267 -8.89 -4.38 -11.39
N TRP A 268 -9.37 -4.14 -12.60
CA TRP A 268 -9.73 -2.81 -13.10
C TRP A 268 -11.17 -2.78 -13.63
N LYS A 269 -11.72 -1.56 -13.81
CA LYS A 269 -13.18 -1.29 -13.93
C LYS A 269 -13.98 -1.66 -12.67
N VAL A 270 -13.45 -1.30 -11.50
CA VAL A 270 -14.03 -1.66 -10.20
C VAL A 270 -14.17 -0.45 -9.29
N ALA A 271 -14.95 -0.58 -8.22
CA ALA A 271 -14.81 0.24 -7.01
C ALA A 271 -13.60 -0.24 -6.19
N PRO A 272 -12.46 0.49 -6.18
CA PRO A 272 -11.16 -0.11 -5.81
C PRO A 272 -10.96 -0.32 -4.30
N PHE A 273 -11.53 0.51 -3.43
CA PHE A 273 -11.22 0.40 -1.99
C PHE A 273 -11.88 -0.84 -1.35
N PRO A 274 -13.19 -1.14 -1.58
CA PRO A 274 -13.82 -2.34 -1.05
C PRO A 274 -13.18 -3.64 -1.53
N ILE A 275 -12.80 -3.72 -2.82
CA ILE A 275 -12.13 -4.92 -3.36
C ILE A 275 -10.74 -5.11 -2.75
N CYS A 276 -9.95 -4.04 -2.59
CA CYS A 276 -8.65 -4.12 -1.93
C CYS A 276 -8.79 -4.55 -0.46
N GLU A 277 -9.83 -4.09 0.24
CA GLU A 277 -10.13 -4.51 1.60
C GLU A 277 -10.45 -6.00 1.69
N LEU A 278 -11.31 -6.50 0.83
CA LEU A 278 -11.70 -7.91 0.81
C LEU A 278 -10.53 -8.82 0.41
N GLN A 279 -9.73 -8.43 -0.59
CA GLN A 279 -8.50 -9.15 -0.94
C GLN A 279 -7.52 -9.18 0.24
N SER A 280 -7.37 -8.06 0.95
CA SER A 280 -6.48 -7.95 2.11
C SER A 280 -6.95 -8.79 3.30
N LYS A 281 -8.25 -8.79 3.60
CA LYS A 281 -8.86 -9.66 4.61
C LYS A 281 -8.63 -11.13 4.30
N TRP A 282 -8.78 -11.50 3.02
CA TRP A 282 -8.56 -12.88 2.58
C TRP A 282 -7.09 -13.28 2.72
N ILE A 283 -6.16 -12.45 2.24
CA ILE A 283 -4.72 -12.68 2.38
C ILE A 283 -4.31 -12.83 3.85
N ALA A 284 -4.78 -11.93 4.72
CA ALA A 284 -4.49 -11.98 6.15
C ALA A 284 -5.05 -13.26 6.80
N GLY A 285 -6.30 -13.63 6.46
CA GLY A 285 -6.90 -14.89 6.92
C GLY A 285 -6.16 -16.14 6.44
N VAL A 286 -5.61 -16.11 5.22
CA VAL A 286 -4.77 -17.19 4.69
C VAL A 286 -3.44 -17.27 5.45
N LEU A 287 -2.76 -16.15 5.66
CA LEU A 287 -1.46 -16.11 6.36
C LEU A 287 -1.58 -16.50 7.84
N SER A 288 -2.73 -16.20 8.47
CA SER A 288 -3.06 -16.63 9.83
C SER A 288 -3.53 -18.09 9.90
N GLY A 289 -3.80 -18.73 8.76
CA GLY A 289 -4.34 -20.09 8.69
C GLY A 289 -5.82 -20.19 9.12
N ARG A 290 -6.50 -19.04 9.27
CA ARG A 290 -7.96 -18.97 9.46
C ARG A 290 -8.71 -19.37 8.19
N VAL A 291 -8.11 -19.11 7.03
CA VAL A 291 -8.60 -19.50 5.70
C VAL A 291 -7.59 -20.44 5.06
N SER A 292 -8.04 -21.53 4.46
CA SER A 292 -7.18 -22.47 3.75
C SER A 292 -7.18 -22.17 2.26
N LEU A 293 -6.01 -22.15 1.64
CA LEU A 293 -5.91 -22.22 0.18
C LEU A 293 -6.03 -23.66 -0.30
N PRO A 294 -6.58 -23.90 -1.50
CA PRO A 294 -6.46 -25.20 -2.16
C PRO A 294 -5.00 -25.47 -2.54
N SER A 295 -4.72 -26.70 -3.00
CA SER A 295 -3.37 -27.07 -3.45
C SER A 295 -2.91 -26.23 -4.64
N SER A 296 -1.59 -26.16 -4.85
CA SER A 296 -1.02 -25.44 -6.01
C SER A 296 -1.58 -25.95 -7.34
N ASP A 297 -1.83 -27.25 -7.47
CA ASP A 297 -2.37 -27.85 -8.69
C ASP A 297 -3.85 -27.45 -8.92
N GLU A 298 -4.66 -27.42 -7.86
CA GLU A 298 -6.05 -26.95 -7.93
C GLU A 298 -6.13 -25.46 -8.25
N MET A 299 -5.27 -24.64 -7.63
CA MET A 299 -5.15 -23.22 -7.95
C MET A 299 -4.77 -23.00 -9.41
N MET A 300 -3.80 -23.77 -9.93
CA MET A 300 -3.39 -23.68 -11.33
C MET A 300 -4.52 -24.10 -12.27
N ALA A 301 -5.24 -25.19 -11.96
CA ALA A 301 -6.36 -25.66 -12.75
C ALA A 301 -7.50 -24.63 -12.83
N ASP A 302 -7.77 -23.90 -11.73
CA ASP A 302 -8.73 -22.78 -11.71
C ASP A 302 -8.28 -21.63 -12.62
N VAL A 303 -7.00 -21.25 -12.58
CA VAL A 303 -6.45 -20.21 -13.46
C VAL A 303 -6.56 -20.61 -14.93
N GLU A 304 -6.18 -21.84 -15.28
CA GLU A 304 -6.29 -22.35 -16.64
C GLU A 304 -7.76 -22.43 -17.10
N ALA A 305 -8.68 -22.85 -16.23
CA ALA A 305 -10.10 -22.86 -16.52
C ALA A 305 -10.62 -21.45 -16.81
N PHE A 306 -10.22 -20.46 -16.00
CA PHE A 306 -10.54 -19.06 -16.23
C PHE A 306 -10.00 -18.57 -17.59
N TYR A 307 -8.74 -18.85 -17.91
CA TYR A 307 -8.16 -18.48 -19.21
C TYR A 307 -8.89 -19.13 -20.38
N ARG A 308 -9.25 -20.42 -20.27
CA ARG A 308 -10.07 -21.10 -21.29
C ARG A 308 -11.43 -20.42 -21.48
N THR A 309 -12.07 -19.92 -20.41
CA THR A 309 -13.33 -19.16 -20.52
C THR A 309 -13.12 -17.83 -21.26
N LEU A 310 -12.03 -17.11 -21.00
CA LEU A 310 -11.70 -15.87 -21.72
C LEU A 310 -11.47 -16.16 -23.22
N ASP A 311 -10.67 -17.17 -23.53
CA ASP A 311 -10.35 -17.56 -24.90
C ASP A 311 -11.62 -18.01 -25.66
N ALA A 312 -12.48 -18.83 -25.02
CA ALA A 312 -13.76 -19.27 -25.59
C ALA A 312 -14.73 -18.11 -25.82
N SER A 313 -14.64 -17.05 -25.02
CA SER A 313 -15.45 -15.82 -25.16
C SER A 313 -14.81 -14.79 -26.10
N GLY A 314 -13.64 -15.09 -26.69
CA GLY A 314 -12.90 -14.18 -27.56
C GLY A 314 -12.36 -12.94 -26.84
N ILE A 315 -12.18 -12.99 -25.52
CA ILE A 315 -11.69 -11.87 -24.70
C ILE A 315 -10.15 -11.84 -24.76
N PRO A 316 -9.52 -10.76 -25.25
CA PRO A 316 -8.07 -10.64 -25.31
C PRO A 316 -7.37 -10.68 -23.95
N LYS A 317 -6.07 -11.05 -23.94
CA LYS A 317 -5.25 -11.16 -22.71
C LYS A 317 -5.24 -9.89 -21.87
N HIS A 318 -5.15 -8.70 -22.46
CA HIS A 318 -5.16 -7.44 -21.71
C HIS A 318 -6.45 -7.14 -20.94
N TYR A 319 -7.52 -7.90 -21.17
CA TYR A 319 -8.76 -7.82 -20.38
C TYR A 319 -8.86 -8.87 -19.26
N THR A 320 -7.81 -9.65 -18.99
CA THR A 320 -7.83 -10.73 -17.98
C THR A 320 -8.19 -10.25 -16.57
N HIS A 321 -7.82 -9.02 -16.24
CA HIS A 321 -8.11 -8.40 -14.95
C HIS A 321 -9.28 -7.40 -15.01
N ASN A 322 -9.97 -7.29 -16.15
CA ASN A 322 -11.21 -6.53 -16.24
C ASN A 322 -12.34 -7.37 -15.65
N ILE A 323 -12.96 -6.87 -14.59
CA ILE A 323 -14.08 -7.53 -13.93
C ILE A 323 -15.29 -6.61 -13.77
N ASP A 324 -15.48 -5.64 -14.68
CA ASP A 324 -16.59 -4.66 -14.63
C ASP A 324 -17.94 -5.33 -14.32
N ASP A 325 -18.26 -6.39 -15.09
CA ASP A 325 -19.54 -7.09 -15.03
C ASP A 325 -19.68 -8.03 -13.81
N SER A 326 -18.58 -8.45 -13.19
CA SER A 326 -18.56 -9.46 -12.13
C SER A 326 -17.91 -9.01 -10.83
N GLN A 327 -17.57 -7.73 -10.69
CA GLN A 327 -16.83 -7.22 -9.52
C GLN A 327 -17.55 -7.52 -8.20
N PHE A 328 -18.88 -7.42 -8.16
CA PHE A 328 -19.64 -7.68 -6.94
C PHE A 328 -19.79 -9.16 -6.65
N GLU A 329 -19.86 -10.02 -7.67
CA GLU A 329 -19.79 -11.47 -7.49
C GLU A 329 -18.43 -11.89 -6.95
N TYR A 330 -17.35 -11.29 -7.46
CA TYR A 330 -15.99 -11.49 -6.96
C TYR A 330 -15.83 -11.00 -5.51
N ASN A 331 -16.37 -9.82 -5.19
CA ASN A 331 -16.37 -9.28 -3.83
C ASN A 331 -17.17 -10.17 -2.87
N ASP A 332 -18.35 -10.64 -3.29
CA ASP A 332 -19.22 -11.50 -2.46
C ASP A 332 -18.57 -12.88 -2.24
N TRP A 333 -17.84 -13.39 -3.24
CA TRP A 333 -17.01 -14.59 -3.09
C TRP A 333 -15.89 -14.36 -2.06
N LEU A 334 -15.11 -13.27 -2.17
CA LEU A 334 -14.07 -12.93 -1.18
C LEU A 334 -14.65 -12.76 0.23
N ALA A 335 -15.81 -12.09 0.34
CA ALA A 335 -16.48 -11.88 1.61
C ALA A 335 -16.88 -13.22 2.25
N THR A 336 -17.40 -14.16 1.44
CA THR A 336 -17.72 -15.52 1.88
C THR A 336 -16.48 -16.24 2.42
N GLU A 337 -15.35 -16.19 1.70
CA GLU A 337 -14.09 -16.79 2.16
C GLU A 337 -13.57 -16.16 3.45
N CYS A 338 -13.85 -14.87 3.67
CA CYS A 338 -13.43 -14.14 4.86
C CYS A 338 -14.39 -14.33 6.06
N GLY A 339 -15.59 -14.89 5.85
CA GLY A 339 -16.66 -14.93 6.84
C GLY A 339 -17.31 -13.55 7.08
N CYS A 340 -17.31 -12.68 6.07
CA CYS A 340 -17.89 -11.34 6.10
C CYS A 340 -19.23 -11.30 5.35
N PRO A 341 -20.12 -10.32 5.65
CA PRO A 341 -21.32 -10.10 4.86
C PRO A 341 -20.99 -9.78 3.38
N PRO A 342 -21.85 -10.14 2.42
CA PRO A 342 -21.69 -9.74 1.02
C PRO A 342 -21.77 -8.21 0.87
N SER A 343 -21.43 -7.71 -0.31
CA SER A 343 -21.52 -6.29 -0.65
C SER A 343 -22.96 -5.79 -0.49
N GLU A 344 -23.10 -4.56 0.02
CA GLU A 344 -24.42 -3.99 0.30
C GLU A 344 -25.22 -3.76 -1.00
N GLU A 345 -26.52 -4.06 -0.99
CA GLU A 345 -27.35 -3.93 -2.21
C GLU A 345 -27.44 -2.48 -2.71
N TRP A 346 -27.52 -1.50 -1.79
CA TRP A 346 -27.46 -0.09 -2.17
C TRP A 346 -26.16 0.25 -2.91
N ARG A 347 -25.02 -0.37 -2.54
CA ARG A 347 -23.73 -0.09 -3.16
C ARG A 347 -23.69 -0.60 -4.60
N LYS A 348 -24.24 -1.80 -4.82
CA LYS A 348 -24.38 -2.40 -6.16
C LYS A 348 -25.26 -1.53 -7.06
N GLN A 349 -26.39 -1.07 -6.53
CA GLN A 349 -27.36 -0.25 -7.27
C GLN A 349 -26.79 1.15 -7.58
N ILE A 350 -26.21 1.85 -6.59
CA ILE A 350 -25.57 3.16 -6.82
C ILE A 350 -24.43 3.06 -7.85
N TYR A 351 -23.61 1.99 -7.81
CA TYR A 351 -22.56 1.79 -8.83
C TYR A 351 -23.14 1.63 -10.24
N SER A 352 -24.21 0.84 -10.37
CA SER A 352 -24.90 0.61 -11.64
C SER A 352 -25.52 1.91 -12.19
N GLU A 353 -26.24 2.63 -11.34
CA GLU A 353 -26.86 3.92 -11.70
C GLU A 353 -25.83 4.98 -12.05
N THR A 354 -24.76 5.10 -11.26
CA THR A 354 -23.63 6.00 -11.58
C THR A 354 -23.02 5.65 -12.94
N SER A 355 -22.84 4.35 -13.22
CA SER A 355 -22.27 3.89 -14.49
C SER A 355 -23.18 4.19 -15.68
N LYS A 356 -24.50 4.10 -15.50
CA LYS A 356 -25.51 4.55 -16.48
C LYS A 356 -25.44 6.07 -16.67
N ASN A 357 -25.52 6.84 -15.60
CA ASN A 357 -25.52 8.31 -15.65
C ASN A 357 -24.22 8.86 -16.26
N ARG A 358 -23.07 8.26 -15.97
CA ARG A 358 -21.79 8.64 -16.59
C ARG A 358 -21.76 8.40 -18.11
N LYS A 359 -22.47 7.38 -18.61
CA LYS A 359 -22.60 7.10 -20.06
C LYS A 359 -23.61 8.04 -20.72
N GLU A 360 -24.75 8.27 -20.08
CA GLU A 360 -25.86 9.06 -20.65
C GLU A 360 -25.63 10.57 -20.56
N ARG A 361 -25.01 11.03 -19.47
CA ARG A 361 -24.88 12.45 -19.11
C ARG A 361 -23.53 12.78 -18.45
N PRO A 362 -22.40 12.57 -19.16
CA PRO A 362 -21.05 12.71 -18.61
C PRO A 362 -20.72 14.11 -18.05
N GLU A 363 -21.38 15.16 -18.56
CA GLU A 363 -21.17 16.55 -18.13
C GLU A 363 -21.83 16.89 -16.79
N THR A 364 -22.84 16.12 -16.36
CA THR A 364 -23.71 16.52 -15.24
C THR A 364 -23.90 15.43 -14.19
N TYR A 365 -23.55 14.17 -14.46
CA TYR A 365 -23.79 13.04 -13.54
C TYR A 365 -23.16 13.19 -12.14
N ARG A 366 -22.16 14.07 -11.99
CA ARG A 366 -21.49 14.34 -10.72
C ARG A 366 -22.25 15.32 -9.82
N ASP A 367 -23.22 16.03 -10.38
CA ASP A 367 -23.96 17.12 -9.74
C ASP A 367 -25.48 16.92 -9.83
N GLU A 368 -25.95 15.98 -10.67
CA GLU A 368 -27.35 15.61 -10.85
C GLU A 368 -27.52 14.07 -10.84
N TRP A 369 -28.37 13.57 -9.95
CA TRP A 369 -28.67 12.15 -9.74
C TRP A 369 -30.10 12.00 -9.18
N ASP A 370 -30.69 10.80 -9.28
CA ASP A 370 -32.08 10.51 -8.88
C ASP A 370 -32.18 9.31 -7.89
N ASP A 371 -31.11 9.04 -7.15
CA ASP A 371 -30.92 7.87 -6.27
C ASP A 371 -30.90 8.23 -4.77
N GLU A 372 -31.60 9.28 -4.36
CA GLU A 372 -31.59 9.79 -2.98
C GLU A 372 -32.00 8.73 -1.94
N LEU A 373 -32.90 7.82 -2.31
CA LEU A 373 -33.32 6.72 -1.44
C LEU A 373 -32.17 5.74 -1.16
N LEU A 374 -31.34 5.44 -2.16
CA LEU A 374 -30.17 4.58 -1.99
C LEU A 374 -29.08 5.27 -1.17
N VAL A 375 -28.91 6.58 -1.36
CA VAL A 375 -28.00 7.39 -0.54
C VAL A 375 -28.45 7.37 0.92
N ALA A 376 -29.74 7.54 1.19
CA ALA A 376 -30.27 7.47 2.56
C ALA A 376 -30.02 6.09 3.21
N GLN A 377 -30.23 5.00 2.47
CA GLN A 377 -29.92 3.64 2.94
C GLN A 377 -28.43 3.47 3.27
N ALA A 378 -27.53 3.97 2.40
CA ALA A 378 -26.10 3.93 2.65
C ALA A 378 -25.72 4.65 3.96
N HIS A 379 -26.30 5.84 4.19
CA HIS A 379 -26.04 6.61 5.40
C HIS A 379 -26.60 5.95 6.67
N GLU A 380 -27.74 5.26 6.59
CA GLU A 380 -28.28 4.47 7.70
C GLU A 380 -27.32 3.32 8.06
N ASP A 381 -26.81 2.59 7.07
CA ASP A 381 -25.82 1.54 7.27
C ASP A 381 -24.52 2.07 7.90
N PHE A 382 -24.04 3.25 7.48
CA PHE A 382 -22.83 3.86 8.02
C PHE A 382 -22.93 4.18 9.53
N VAL A 383 -24.12 4.60 9.98
CA VAL A 383 -24.38 4.85 11.41
C VAL A 383 -24.28 3.55 12.21
N ASN A 384 -24.81 2.44 11.66
CA ASN A 384 -24.77 1.14 12.30
C ASN A 384 -23.33 0.61 12.44
N CYS A 385 -22.50 0.73 11.40
CA CYS A 385 -21.08 0.34 11.45
C CYS A 385 -20.27 1.10 12.52
N SER A 386 -20.56 2.38 12.71
CA SER A 386 -19.86 3.23 13.70
C SER A 386 -20.19 2.83 15.15
N SER A 387 -21.33 2.19 15.38
CA SER A 387 -21.79 1.78 16.70
C SER A 387 -21.16 0.46 17.17
N GLU A 388 -20.81 -0.44 16.25
CA GLU A 388 -20.16 -1.73 16.55
C GLU A 388 -18.65 -1.58 16.80
N GLY A 389 -17.98 -0.60 16.17
CA GLY A 389 -16.54 -0.33 16.33
C GLY A 389 -16.12 0.14 17.72
N ASN A 390 -17.02 0.81 18.46
CA ASN A 390 -16.75 1.28 19.83
C ASN A 390 -16.89 0.20 20.91
N GLY A 391 -17.39 -0.99 20.57
CA GLY A 391 -17.64 -2.06 21.55
C GLY A 391 -16.42 -2.94 21.90
N ASN A 392 -15.37 -2.91 21.09
CA ASN A 392 -14.28 -3.91 21.17
C ASN A 392 -12.90 -3.36 21.58
N LEU A 393 -12.82 -2.10 22.03
CA LEU A 393 -11.57 -1.49 22.53
C LEU A 393 -11.51 -1.35 24.06
N SER A 394 -12.44 -1.97 24.78
CA SER A 394 -12.41 -2.06 26.25
C SER A 394 -12.60 -3.49 26.70
N GLN A 395 -11.55 -4.31 26.58
CA GLN A 395 -11.28 -5.44 27.46
C GLN A 395 -9.82 -5.87 27.41
#